data_AF-A0A3D1N1R6-F1
#
_entry.id   AF-A0A3D1N1R6-F1
#
_cell.length_a   1.000
_cell.length_b   1.000
_cell.length_c   1.000
_cell.angle_alpha   90.00
_cell.angle_beta   90.00
_cell.angle_gamma   90.00
#
_symmetry.space_group_name_H-M   'P 1'
#
loop_
_entity.id
_entity.type
_entity.pdbx_description
1 polymer ?
#
loop_
_entity_poly.entity_id
_entity_poly.type
_entity_poly.pdbx_seq_one_letter_code
_entity_poly.pdbx_strand_id
1 'polypeptide(L)'
;MPHHSIKRGFNLMKRITFTLTALLCFNGAAFAAIDWESKGMQMAGEIIANPAGFFYDFQQDLEGTTPLPPGKTWGIQTGLFPTAIPLTYANVSGKVRLHGEGRIAPGVPQVDLIGGYWDMLAAKMATKDSKTIDSAKFGGYYMGGIISASVSPKVRTFWGYKHSVMAAKLAFKPDEDGKLPQFMGTDLNSFDTGFKDDFIIAGIETPKGVNKLWSMQLNYGIKTQTFSSKVSWYGKYFELGLNIFPEGVLVVHPVWNFHLNF
;
A
#
# COMPACT_ATOMS: atom_id res chain seq x y z
N MET A 1 -34.44 4.73 -50.97
CA MET A 1 -33.61 5.31 -49.89
C MET A 1 -34.21 4.99 -48.53
N PRO A 2 -33.62 4.07 -47.74
CA PRO A 2 -33.97 3.92 -46.32
C PRO A 2 -32.72 3.66 -45.46
N HIS A 3 -31.80 4.63 -45.33
CA HIS A 3 -30.59 4.45 -44.49
C HIS A 3 -30.55 5.33 -43.23
N HIS A 4 -31.53 6.22 -43.03
CA HIS A 4 -31.50 7.20 -41.96
C HIS A 4 -32.17 6.78 -40.65
N SER A 5 -33.08 5.79 -40.68
CA SER A 5 -33.86 5.36 -39.51
C SER A 5 -33.04 4.49 -38.52
N ILE A 6 -32.21 3.58 -39.03
CA ILE A 6 -31.49 2.58 -38.22
C ILE A 6 -30.41 3.22 -37.32
N LYS A 7 -29.72 4.28 -37.78
CA LYS A 7 -28.68 4.97 -36.99
C LYS A 7 -29.24 5.72 -35.77
N ARG A 8 -30.51 6.15 -35.81
CA ARG A 8 -31.16 6.84 -34.68
C ARG A 8 -31.48 5.87 -33.54
N GLY A 9 -32.00 4.68 -33.85
CA GLY A 9 -32.31 3.65 -32.86
C GLY A 9 -31.07 3.13 -32.12
N PHE A 10 -29.96 2.95 -32.83
CA PHE A 10 -28.71 2.45 -32.24
C PHE A 10 -28.06 3.45 -31.26
N ASN A 11 -28.12 4.74 -31.56
CA ASN A 11 -27.64 5.79 -30.66
C ASN A 11 -28.55 5.99 -29.43
N LEU A 12 -29.86 5.78 -29.59
CA LEU A 12 -30.81 5.82 -28.48
C LEU A 12 -30.58 4.65 -27.51
N MET A 13 -30.39 3.44 -28.04
CA MET A 13 -30.07 2.25 -27.23
C MET A 13 -28.76 2.42 -26.47
N LYS A 14 -27.69 2.88 -27.11
CA LYS A 14 -26.40 3.13 -26.42
C LYS A 14 -26.53 4.14 -25.29
N ARG A 15 -27.31 5.22 -25.48
CA ARG A 15 -27.58 6.22 -24.45
C ARG A 15 -28.37 5.61 -23.30
N ILE A 16 -29.42 4.84 -23.58
CA ILE A 16 -30.22 4.16 -22.55
C ILE A 16 -29.36 3.17 -21.75
N THR A 17 -28.54 2.37 -22.41
CA THR A 17 -27.62 1.44 -21.73
C THR A 17 -26.61 2.19 -20.86
N PHE A 18 -25.98 3.25 -21.37
CA PHE A 18 -25.05 4.07 -20.56
C PHE A 18 -25.73 4.73 -19.35
N THR A 19 -26.95 5.24 -19.53
CA THR A 19 -27.71 5.88 -18.44
C THR A 19 -28.16 4.85 -17.41
N LEU A 20 -28.59 3.65 -17.82
CA LEU A 20 -28.92 2.54 -16.93
C LEU A 20 -27.69 2.01 -16.18
N THR A 21 -26.55 1.87 -16.86
CA THR A 21 -25.29 1.47 -16.20
C THR A 21 -24.82 2.55 -15.23
N ALA A 22 -24.91 3.83 -15.58
CA ALA A 22 -24.61 4.92 -14.65
C ALA A 22 -25.55 4.90 -13.43
N LEU A 23 -26.87 4.75 -13.64
CA LEU A 23 -27.87 4.64 -12.56
C LEU A 23 -27.64 3.42 -11.67
N LEU A 24 -27.23 2.28 -12.22
CA LEU A 24 -26.89 1.08 -11.45
C LEU A 24 -25.57 1.23 -10.69
N CYS A 25 -24.58 1.94 -11.25
CA CYS A 25 -23.33 2.26 -10.55
C CYS A 25 -23.51 3.30 -9.43
N PHE A 26 -24.50 4.21 -9.53
CA PHE A 26 -24.79 5.20 -8.50
C PHE A 26 -25.79 4.73 -7.43
N ASN A 27 -26.66 3.75 -7.72
CA ASN A 27 -27.55 3.13 -6.72
C ASN A 27 -26.85 2.13 -5.79
N GLY A 28 -25.58 1.83 -6.05
CA GLY A 28 -24.73 1.00 -5.21
C GLY A 28 -23.78 1.78 -4.30
N ALA A 29 -24.03 3.08 -4.06
CA ALA A 29 -23.37 3.79 -2.97
C ALA A 29 -23.88 3.22 -1.64
N ALA A 30 -23.40 2.02 -1.29
CA ALA A 30 -23.41 1.55 0.07
C ALA A 30 -22.55 2.56 0.84
N PHE A 31 -23.21 3.58 1.40
CA PHE A 31 -22.72 4.29 2.56
C PHE A 31 -22.71 3.27 3.70
N ALA A 32 -21.76 2.33 3.65
CA ALA A 32 -21.35 1.59 4.81
C ALA A 32 -20.78 2.66 5.73
N ALA A 33 -21.59 3.12 6.69
CA ALA A 33 -21.05 3.72 7.89
C ALA A 33 -19.95 2.78 8.35
N ILE A 34 -18.70 3.23 8.27
CA ILE A 34 -17.57 2.40 8.65
C ILE A 34 -17.76 2.17 10.15
N ASP A 35 -18.23 0.98 10.50
CA ASP A 35 -18.28 0.53 11.87
C ASP A 35 -16.83 0.28 12.29
N TRP A 36 -16.23 1.34 12.84
CA TRP A 36 -14.85 1.36 13.30
C TRP A 36 -14.62 0.35 14.42
N GLU A 37 -15.65 0.02 15.19
CA GLU A 37 -15.57 -0.96 16.28
C GLU A 37 -15.50 -2.38 15.72
N SER A 38 -16.38 -2.71 14.77
CA SER A 38 -16.34 -4.00 14.06
C SER A 38 -15.04 -4.20 13.27
N LYS A 39 -14.55 -3.16 12.58
CA LYS A 39 -13.23 -3.21 11.93
C LYS A 39 -12.08 -3.37 12.93
N GLY A 40 -12.13 -2.65 14.05
CA GLY A 40 -11.14 -2.78 15.12
C GLY A 40 -11.10 -4.20 15.71
N MET A 41 -12.27 -4.81 15.92
CA MET A 41 -12.39 -6.19 16.38
C MET A 41 -11.92 -7.22 15.35
N GLN A 42 -12.23 -7.01 14.07
CA GLN A 42 -11.70 -7.85 12.99
C GLN A 42 -10.17 -7.81 12.96
N MET A 43 -9.59 -6.62 13.04
CA MET A 43 -8.13 -6.44 13.06
C MET A 43 -7.49 -7.05 14.30
N ALA A 44 -8.11 -6.91 15.48
CA ALA A 44 -7.64 -7.57 16.69
C ALA A 44 -7.69 -9.10 16.54
N GLY A 45 -8.75 -9.63 15.91
CA GLY A 45 -8.86 -11.05 15.57
C GLY A 45 -7.76 -11.52 14.61
N GLU A 46 -7.45 -10.74 13.57
CA GLU A 46 -6.38 -11.05 12.61
C GLU A 46 -4.98 -11.02 13.27
N ILE A 47 -4.71 -10.03 14.13
CA ILE A 47 -3.47 -9.94 14.91
C ILE A 47 -3.30 -11.14 15.83
N ILE A 48 -4.38 -11.61 16.48
CA ILE A 48 -4.32 -12.76 17.38
C ILE A 48 -4.18 -14.08 16.60
N ALA A 49 -4.87 -14.20 15.46
CA ALA A 49 -4.90 -15.43 14.68
C ALA A 49 -3.60 -15.67 13.89
N ASN A 50 -3.02 -14.61 13.30
CA ASN A 50 -1.77 -14.69 12.56
C ASN A 50 -0.99 -13.37 12.62
N PRO A 51 -0.30 -13.07 13.73
CA PRO A 51 0.41 -11.80 13.90
C PRO A 51 1.50 -11.61 12.85
N ALA A 52 2.20 -12.68 12.45
CA ALA A 52 3.24 -12.62 11.44
C ALA A 52 2.68 -12.25 10.05
N GLY A 53 1.55 -12.86 9.65
CA GLY A 53 0.85 -12.52 8.41
C GLY A 53 0.33 -11.09 8.43
N PHE A 54 -0.28 -10.66 9.53
CA PHE A 54 -0.75 -9.28 9.68
C PHE A 54 0.38 -8.25 9.50
N PHE A 55 1.51 -8.42 10.19
CA PHE A 55 2.63 -7.49 10.06
C PHE A 55 3.27 -7.52 8.66
N TYR A 56 3.29 -8.68 8.01
CA TYR A 56 3.73 -8.80 6.62
C TYR A 56 2.82 -8.01 5.67
N ASP A 57 1.50 -8.23 5.75
CA ASP A 57 0.51 -7.56 4.90
C ASP A 57 0.56 -6.05 5.12
N PHE A 58 0.60 -5.64 6.39
CA PHE A 58 0.70 -4.26 6.81
C PHE A 58 1.98 -3.58 6.28
N GLN A 59 3.09 -4.30 6.24
CA GLN A 59 4.33 -3.80 5.65
C GLN A 59 4.18 -3.52 4.15
N GLN A 60 3.58 -4.45 3.40
CA GLN A 60 3.39 -4.28 1.96
C GLN A 60 2.42 -3.13 1.62
N ASP A 61 1.48 -2.82 2.52
CA ASP A 61 0.58 -1.67 2.39
C ASP A 61 1.31 -0.32 2.55
N LEU A 62 2.35 -0.27 3.38
CA LEU A 62 3.08 0.97 3.71
C LEU A 62 4.14 1.37 2.68
N GLU A 63 4.67 0.41 1.91
CA GLU A 63 5.87 0.61 1.11
C GLU A 63 5.58 1.09 -0.33
N GLY A 64 6.10 2.27 -0.67
CA GLY A 64 6.07 2.81 -2.03
C GLY A 64 7.10 2.15 -2.95
N THR A 65 6.72 1.09 -3.65
CA THR A 65 7.65 0.20 -4.37
C THR A 65 7.49 0.17 -5.90
N THR A 66 6.79 1.16 -6.43
CA THR A 66 6.73 1.42 -7.88
C THR A 66 7.83 2.35 -8.33
N PRO A 67 8.31 2.23 -9.58
CA PRO A 67 9.33 3.12 -10.13
C PRO A 67 8.83 4.56 -10.27
N LEU A 68 9.76 5.50 -10.44
CA LEU A 68 9.41 6.88 -10.79
C LEU A 68 8.85 6.95 -12.22
N PRO A 69 7.73 7.67 -12.44
CA PRO A 69 7.20 7.86 -13.79
C PRO A 69 8.25 8.44 -14.75
N PRO A 70 8.21 8.09 -16.06
CA PRO A 70 9.14 8.64 -17.04
C PRO A 70 9.26 10.16 -16.95
N GLY A 71 10.48 10.69 -17.00
CA GLY A 71 10.75 12.13 -16.92
C GLY A 71 10.85 12.73 -15.50
N LYS A 72 10.45 12.01 -14.45
CA LYS A 72 10.55 12.44 -13.04
C LYS A 72 11.88 12.09 -12.38
N THR A 73 12.49 13.01 -11.64
CA THR A 73 13.81 12.82 -11.04
C THR A 73 13.72 12.35 -9.59
N TRP A 74 12.73 12.80 -8.85
CA TRP A 74 12.48 12.34 -7.49
C TRP A 74 11.00 12.42 -7.15
N GLY A 75 10.60 11.73 -6.08
CA GLY A 75 9.24 11.75 -5.59
C GLY A 75 9.13 11.37 -4.12
N ILE A 76 8.06 11.85 -3.50
CA ILE A 76 7.70 11.54 -2.11
C ILE A 76 6.28 11.01 -2.11
N GLN A 77 6.01 10.03 -1.26
CA GLN A 77 4.73 9.35 -1.14
C GLN A 77 4.40 9.10 0.34
N THR A 78 3.14 9.28 0.72
CA THR A 78 2.60 8.94 2.04
C THR A 78 1.33 8.12 1.85
N GLY A 79 1.10 7.14 2.72
CA GLY A 79 -0.15 6.40 2.76
C GLY A 79 -1.22 7.16 3.53
N LEU A 80 -2.43 7.13 3.00
CA LEU A 80 -3.63 7.69 3.61
C LEU A 80 -4.52 6.56 4.17
N PHE A 81 -4.69 5.48 3.42
CA PHE A 81 -5.50 4.33 3.82
C PHE A 81 -4.81 3.02 3.39
N PRO A 82 -4.80 1.95 4.22
CA PRO A 82 -5.37 1.86 5.58
C PRO A 82 -4.47 2.46 6.68
N THR A 83 -3.37 3.11 6.27
CA THR A 83 -2.25 3.45 7.16
C THR A 83 -2.58 4.64 8.08
N ALA A 84 -2.75 5.85 7.54
CA ALA A 84 -3.08 7.02 8.35
C ALA A 84 -4.51 6.96 8.89
N ILE A 85 -5.43 6.39 8.11
CA ILE A 85 -6.83 6.22 8.46
C ILE A 85 -7.17 4.72 8.31
N PRO A 86 -7.63 4.00 9.35
CA PRO A 86 -7.82 4.44 10.75
C PRO A 86 -6.58 4.41 11.62
N LEU A 87 -5.49 3.78 11.17
CA LEU A 87 -4.48 3.27 12.09
C LEU A 87 -3.52 4.35 12.60
N THR A 88 -3.66 5.60 12.13
CA THR A 88 -2.79 6.74 12.46
C THR A 88 -1.30 6.45 12.25
N TYR A 89 -1.00 5.51 11.37
CA TYR A 89 0.36 5.25 10.93
C TYR A 89 0.74 6.28 9.89
N ALA A 90 1.76 7.08 10.22
CA ALA A 90 2.39 7.93 9.25
C ALA A 90 3.50 7.14 8.57
N ASN A 91 3.45 7.06 7.24
CA ASN A 91 4.52 6.53 6.42
C ASN A 91 4.97 7.57 5.41
N VAL A 92 6.27 7.73 5.27
CA VAL A 92 6.86 8.56 4.23
C VAL A 92 7.83 7.71 3.44
N SER A 93 7.56 7.62 2.15
CA SER A 93 8.38 6.94 1.16
C SER A 93 9.01 7.97 0.22
N GLY A 94 10.29 7.84 -0.05
CA GLY A 94 11.05 8.64 -1.00
C GLY A 94 11.55 7.79 -2.16
N LYS A 95 11.64 8.42 -3.33
CA LYS A 95 12.19 7.80 -4.55
C LYS A 95 13.11 8.80 -5.24
N VAL A 96 14.26 8.35 -5.72
CA VAL A 96 15.22 9.17 -6.47
C VAL A 96 15.71 8.38 -7.67
N ARG A 97 15.62 8.98 -8.85
CA ARG A 97 16.17 8.41 -10.08
C ARG A 97 17.66 8.67 -10.14
N LEU A 98 18.45 7.60 -10.24
CA LEU A 98 19.90 7.70 -10.46
C LEU A 98 20.21 8.02 -11.92
N HIS A 99 19.55 7.33 -12.85
CA HIS A 99 19.61 7.67 -14.27
C HIS A 99 18.33 7.31 -15.00
N GLY A 100 18.02 8.12 -16.02
CA GLY A 100 16.88 7.89 -16.89
C GLY A 100 17.19 6.86 -17.97
N GLU A 101 16.15 6.18 -18.42
CA GLU A 101 16.21 5.27 -19.55
C GLU A 101 16.76 5.99 -20.79
N GLY A 102 17.69 5.35 -21.50
CA GLY A 102 18.26 5.88 -22.74
C GLY A 102 19.21 7.08 -22.60
N ARG A 103 19.46 7.60 -21.37
CA ARG A 103 20.33 8.78 -21.17
C ARG A 103 21.82 8.49 -21.32
N ILE A 104 22.26 7.30 -20.91
CA ILE A 104 23.66 6.88 -21.00
C ILE A 104 23.94 6.34 -22.40
N ALA A 105 23.12 5.39 -22.84
CA ALA A 105 23.11 4.85 -24.20
C ALA A 105 21.70 4.33 -24.54
N PRO A 106 21.36 4.20 -25.84
CA PRO A 106 20.09 3.60 -26.26
C PRO A 106 19.90 2.21 -25.65
N GLY A 107 18.72 1.94 -25.08
CA GLY A 107 18.38 0.65 -24.46
C GLY A 107 18.86 0.46 -23.01
N VAL A 108 19.60 1.41 -22.44
CA VAL A 108 19.96 1.35 -21.00
C VAL A 108 18.71 1.66 -20.18
N PRO A 109 18.31 0.78 -19.23
CA PRO A 109 17.10 0.96 -18.42
C PRO A 109 17.21 2.16 -17.48
N GLN A 110 16.11 2.62 -16.92
CA GLN A 110 16.09 3.57 -15.81
C GLN A 110 16.40 2.83 -14.50
N VAL A 111 17.15 3.49 -13.61
CA VAL A 111 17.43 3.00 -12.26
C VAL A 111 16.98 4.02 -11.22
N ASP A 112 16.17 3.56 -10.28
CA ASP A 112 15.64 4.33 -9.17
C ASP A 112 16.07 3.71 -7.84
N LEU A 113 16.41 4.56 -6.87
CA LEU A 113 16.48 4.19 -5.46
C LEU A 113 15.14 4.49 -4.80
N ILE A 114 14.69 3.56 -3.98
CA ILE A 114 13.48 3.70 -3.19
C ILE A 114 13.84 3.51 -1.71
N GLY A 115 13.09 4.16 -0.85
CA GLY A 115 13.15 3.86 0.56
C GLY A 115 12.08 4.62 1.30
N GLY A 116 11.93 4.33 2.57
CA GLY A 116 10.96 5.01 3.38
C GLY A 116 11.00 4.56 4.82
N TYR A 117 10.22 5.28 5.60
CA TYR A 117 10.11 5.13 7.03
C TYR A 117 8.65 5.21 7.40
N TRP A 118 8.23 4.40 8.36
CA TRP A 118 6.89 4.46 8.93
C TRP A 118 6.96 4.35 10.44
N ASP A 119 5.97 4.97 11.07
CA ASP A 119 5.84 5.02 12.52
C ASP A 119 4.37 5.20 12.91
N MET A 120 3.96 4.51 13.96
CA MET A 120 2.61 4.64 14.51
C MET A 120 2.51 5.89 15.37
N LEU A 121 1.91 6.96 14.84
CA LEU A 121 1.75 8.20 15.59
C LEU A 121 0.83 8.01 16.80
N ALA A 122 -0.23 7.18 16.71
CA ALA A 122 -1.06 6.88 17.88
C ALA A 122 -0.30 6.16 18.99
N ALA A 123 0.71 5.32 18.70
CA ALA A 123 1.48 4.67 19.75
C ALA A 123 2.20 5.71 20.62
N LYS A 124 2.73 6.75 19.96
CA LYS A 124 3.41 7.88 20.62
C LYS A 124 2.45 8.84 21.33
N MET A 125 1.20 8.93 20.88
CA MET A 125 0.17 9.74 21.57
C MET A 125 -0.43 8.98 22.74
N ALA A 126 -0.79 7.70 22.56
CA ALA A 126 -1.32 6.83 23.60
C ALA A 126 -0.33 6.62 24.76
N THR A 127 0.98 6.60 24.50
CA THR A 127 2.02 6.54 25.55
C THR A 127 2.20 7.85 26.32
N LYS A 128 1.85 9.00 25.73
CA LYS A 128 1.90 10.29 26.42
C LYS A 128 0.75 10.48 27.40
N ASP A 129 -0.41 9.91 27.08
CA ASP A 129 -1.64 10.07 27.87
C ASP A 129 -2.02 8.82 28.71
N SER A 130 -1.27 7.70 28.59
CA SER A 130 -1.55 6.48 29.34
C SER A 130 -0.73 6.37 30.63
N LYS A 131 -1.41 6.03 31.73
CA LYS A 131 -0.77 5.67 33.01
C LYS A 131 -0.12 4.27 32.99
N THR A 132 -0.50 3.42 32.04
CA THR A 132 -0.22 1.97 32.03
C THR A 132 0.77 1.53 30.95
N ILE A 133 1.22 2.43 30.07
CA ILE A 133 2.15 2.11 28.98
C ILE A 133 3.42 2.97 29.13
N ASP A 134 4.59 2.33 29.22
CA ASP A 134 5.87 3.04 29.38
C ASP A 134 6.44 3.49 28.03
N SER A 135 6.37 2.61 27.03
CA SER A 135 6.75 2.94 25.66
C SER A 135 6.08 2.02 24.65
N ALA A 136 5.65 2.61 23.55
CA ALA A 136 5.11 1.92 22.38
C ALA A 136 5.88 2.44 21.17
N LYS A 137 6.71 1.59 20.59
CA LYS A 137 7.49 1.88 19.39
C LYS A 137 7.08 0.88 18.32
N PHE A 138 6.28 1.35 17.38
CA PHE A 138 5.95 0.60 16.19
C PHE A 138 6.42 1.37 14.98
N GLY A 139 7.51 0.94 14.40
CA GLY A 139 8.09 1.62 13.26
C GLY A 139 8.99 0.72 12.46
N GLY A 140 9.38 1.19 11.29
CA GLY A 140 10.19 0.43 10.38
C GLY A 140 10.69 1.27 9.24
N TYR A 141 11.57 0.67 8.47
CA TYR A 141 12.12 1.29 7.28
C TYR A 141 12.35 0.25 6.20
N TYR A 142 12.40 0.74 4.97
CA TYR A 142 12.82 -0.05 3.83
C TYR A 142 13.75 0.76 2.94
N MET A 143 14.58 0.05 2.19
CA MET A 143 15.42 0.62 1.15
C MET A 143 15.60 -0.39 0.03
N GLY A 144 15.71 0.09 -1.20
CA GLY A 144 15.82 -0.78 -2.36
C GLY A 144 16.20 -0.05 -3.63
N GLY A 145 16.35 -0.83 -4.68
CA GLY A 145 16.57 -0.37 -6.04
C GLY A 145 15.53 -0.95 -6.99
N ILE A 146 15.09 -0.16 -7.95
CA ILE A 146 14.23 -0.59 -9.04
C ILE A 146 14.90 -0.24 -10.36
N ILE A 147 14.89 -1.20 -11.27
CA ILE A 147 15.30 -1.07 -12.67
C ILE A 147 14.03 -1.13 -13.51
N SER A 148 13.85 -0.19 -14.44
CA SER A 148 12.67 -0.14 -15.31
C SER A 148 13.07 0.08 -16.78
N ALA A 149 12.39 -0.59 -17.70
CA ALA A 149 12.68 -0.55 -19.14
C ALA A 149 11.39 -0.55 -19.96
N SER A 150 11.35 0.27 -21.01
CA SER A 150 10.22 0.35 -21.94
C SER A 150 10.31 -0.75 -22.99
N VAL A 151 9.37 -1.69 -22.91
CA VAL A 151 9.17 -2.73 -23.93
C VAL A 151 8.40 -2.15 -25.12
N SER A 152 7.50 -1.20 -24.87
CA SER A 152 6.82 -0.43 -25.91
C SER A 152 6.49 0.98 -25.41
N PRO A 153 6.08 1.92 -26.28
CA PRO A 153 5.68 3.26 -25.85
C PRO A 153 4.52 3.28 -24.84
N LYS A 154 3.76 2.17 -24.73
CA LYS A 154 2.62 2.04 -23.84
C LYS A 154 2.86 1.08 -22.68
N VAL A 155 3.97 0.36 -22.66
CA VAL A 155 4.24 -0.69 -21.66
C VAL A 155 5.68 -0.60 -21.19
N ARG A 156 5.86 -0.46 -19.89
CA ARG A 156 7.15 -0.48 -19.21
C ARG A 156 7.16 -1.64 -18.22
N THR A 157 8.26 -2.35 -18.14
CA THR A 157 8.46 -3.43 -17.17
C THR A 157 9.48 -2.97 -16.15
N PHE A 158 9.34 -3.42 -14.91
CA PHE A 158 10.28 -3.09 -13.86
C PHE A 158 10.57 -4.29 -12.97
N TRP A 159 11.77 -4.30 -12.42
CA TRP A 159 12.26 -5.30 -11.49
C TRP A 159 13.01 -4.59 -10.38
N GLY A 160 12.94 -5.10 -9.17
CA GLY A 160 13.59 -4.46 -8.05
C GLY A 160 13.95 -5.43 -6.95
N TYR A 161 14.72 -4.91 -6.03
CA TYR A 161 15.05 -5.55 -4.78
C TYR A 161 14.87 -4.54 -3.67
N LYS A 162 14.29 -4.95 -2.55
CA LYS A 162 14.18 -4.13 -1.35
C LYS A 162 14.53 -4.95 -0.12
N HIS A 163 15.17 -4.28 0.83
CA HIS A 163 15.36 -4.74 2.17
C HIS A 163 14.38 -3.99 3.09
N SER A 164 13.66 -4.71 3.94
CA SER A 164 12.69 -4.10 4.84
C SER A 164 12.76 -4.65 6.25
N VAL A 165 12.60 -3.75 7.21
CA VAL A 165 12.68 -4.00 8.65
C VAL A 165 11.50 -3.34 9.35
N MET A 166 10.77 -4.12 10.13
CA MET A 166 9.73 -3.65 11.02
C MET A 166 10.06 -4.06 12.46
N ALA A 167 9.91 -3.14 13.40
CA ALA A 167 10.05 -3.39 14.82
C ALA A 167 8.78 -2.94 15.54
N ALA A 168 8.24 -3.82 16.37
CA ALA A 168 7.05 -3.62 17.18
C ALA A 168 7.40 -3.92 18.63
N LYS A 169 7.51 -2.85 19.43
CA LYS A 169 7.82 -2.93 20.85
C LYS A 169 6.75 -2.24 21.69
N LEU A 170 6.19 -2.98 22.64
CA LEU A 170 5.30 -2.48 23.68
C LEU A 170 5.88 -2.83 25.04
N ALA A 171 6.15 -1.83 25.87
CA ALA A 171 6.49 -2.00 27.27
C ALA A 171 5.34 -1.47 28.12
N PHE A 172 4.83 -2.31 29.02
CA PHE A 172 3.75 -1.96 29.93
C PHE A 172 4.30 -1.49 31.28
N LYS A 173 3.60 -0.56 31.92
CA LYS A 173 3.82 -0.20 33.32
C LYS A 173 2.91 -1.07 34.20
N PRO A 174 3.36 -1.42 35.42
CA PRO A 174 2.44 -1.85 36.46
C PRO A 174 1.44 -0.72 36.73
N ASP A 175 0.16 -1.06 36.88
CA ASP A 175 -0.89 -0.12 37.28
C ASP A 175 -0.68 0.39 38.72
N GLU A 176 -1.50 1.33 39.19
CA GLU A 176 -1.42 1.90 40.56
C GLU A 176 -1.48 0.81 41.67
N ASP A 177 -2.03 -0.37 41.37
CA ASP A 177 -2.08 -1.56 42.25
C ASP A 177 -0.92 -2.56 42.04
N GLY A 178 0.11 -2.20 41.26
CA GLY A 178 1.29 -3.03 40.99
C GLY A 178 1.05 -4.22 40.05
N LYS A 179 -0.10 -4.28 39.38
CA LYS A 179 -0.47 -5.34 38.44
C LYS A 179 -0.13 -4.95 37.01
N LEU A 180 0.48 -5.87 36.27
CA LEU A 180 0.70 -5.74 34.84
C LEU A 180 -0.60 -6.08 34.09
N PRO A 181 -0.80 -5.53 32.88
CA PRO A 181 -1.94 -5.90 32.06
C PRO A 181 -1.90 -7.41 31.77
N GLN A 182 -3.00 -8.08 32.12
CA GLN A 182 -3.17 -9.52 31.87
C GLN A 182 -3.80 -9.74 30.51
N PHE A 183 -3.17 -10.60 29.71
CA PHE A 183 -3.74 -11.10 28.47
C PHE A 183 -3.90 -12.61 28.59
N MET A 184 -5.14 -13.10 28.47
CA MET A 184 -5.49 -14.52 28.65
C MET A 184 -4.97 -15.14 29.97
N GLY A 185 -4.96 -14.35 31.06
CA GLY A 185 -4.53 -14.81 32.39
C GLY A 185 -3.01 -14.84 32.63
N THR A 186 -2.21 -14.29 31.71
CA THR A 186 -0.75 -14.13 31.87
C THR A 186 -0.38 -12.65 31.95
N ASP A 187 0.46 -12.28 32.92
CA ASP A 187 0.98 -10.92 33.08
C ASP A 187 1.96 -10.58 31.94
N LEU A 188 1.66 -9.55 31.15
CA LEU A 188 2.52 -9.08 30.06
C LEU A 188 3.50 -8.00 30.55
N ASN A 189 4.78 -8.38 30.70
CA ASN A 189 5.86 -7.43 30.97
C ASN A 189 6.17 -6.56 29.73
N SER A 190 6.32 -7.19 28.57
CA SER A 190 6.65 -6.51 27.31
C SER A 190 6.41 -7.41 26.11
N PHE A 191 6.07 -6.80 24.97
CA PHE A 191 6.08 -7.42 23.66
C PHE A 191 7.23 -6.82 22.85
N ASP A 192 8.18 -7.64 22.40
CA ASP A 192 9.29 -7.24 21.55
C ASP A 192 9.33 -8.20 20.36
N THR A 193 8.76 -7.77 19.24
CA THR A 193 8.77 -8.55 18.00
C THR A 193 9.33 -7.70 16.87
N GLY A 194 10.06 -8.35 15.98
CA GLY A 194 10.67 -7.71 14.82
C GLY A 194 10.56 -8.61 13.61
N PHE A 195 10.30 -8.00 12.46
CA PHE A 195 10.23 -8.66 11.17
C PHE A 195 11.28 -8.05 10.25
N LYS A 196 12.05 -8.90 9.56
CA LYS A 196 13.13 -8.46 8.65
C LYS A 196 13.19 -9.38 7.45
N ASP A 197 12.86 -8.85 6.28
CA ASP A 197 12.84 -9.63 5.05
C ASP A 197 13.35 -8.85 3.84
N ASP A 198 13.77 -9.63 2.86
CA ASP A 198 14.33 -9.22 1.59
C ASP A 198 13.33 -9.59 0.50
N PHE A 199 13.01 -8.66 -0.37
CA PHE A 199 11.97 -8.86 -1.36
C PHE A 199 12.49 -8.65 -2.77
N ILE A 200 12.06 -9.54 -3.67
CA ILE A 200 12.21 -9.39 -5.10
C ILE A 200 10.90 -8.83 -5.65
N ILE A 201 11.03 -7.84 -6.53
CA ILE A 201 9.92 -7.11 -7.12
C ILE A 201 9.95 -7.32 -8.61
N ALA A 202 8.80 -7.59 -9.21
CA ALA A 202 8.61 -7.58 -10.65
C ALA A 202 7.26 -6.96 -10.99
N GLY A 203 7.20 -6.18 -12.05
CA GLY A 203 5.94 -5.55 -12.42
C GLY A 203 5.92 -4.94 -13.81
N ILE A 204 4.73 -4.51 -14.19
CA ILE A 204 4.43 -3.90 -15.47
C ILE A 204 3.63 -2.64 -15.20
N GLU A 205 3.99 -1.56 -15.87
CA GLU A 205 3.22 -0.34 -15.87
C GLU A 205 2.83 0.08 -17.30
N THR A 206 1.63 0.64 -17.41
CA THR A 206 1.07 1.16 -18.64
C THR A 206 0.86 2.67 -18.48
N PRO A 207 1.79 3.51 -18.99
CA PRO A 207 1.61 4.95 -19.01
C PRO A 207 0.40 5.33 -19.88
N LYS A 208 -0.52 6.12 -19.33
CA LYS A 208 -1.68 6.70 -20.04
C LYS A 208 -1.54 8.22 -20.25
N GLY A 209 -0.46 8.83 -19.74
CA GLY A 209 -0.14 10.25 -19.90
C GLY A 209 1.03 10.66 -19.01
N VAL A 210 1.31 11.96 -18.94
CA VAL A 210 2.49 12.53 -18.26
C VAL A 210 2.54 12.28 -16.75
N ASN A 211 1.38 12.10 -16.10
CA ASN A 211 1.28 11.80 -14.66
C ASN A 211 0.16 10.78 -14.40
N LYS A 212 -0.07 9.85 -15.33
CA LYS A 212 -1.10 8.82 -15.16
C LYS A 212 -0.56 7.49 -15.65
N LEU A 213 -0.57 6.48 -14.81
CA LEU A 213 -0.18 5.12 -15.18
C LEU A 213 -1.01 4.09 -14.44
N TRP A 214 -1.19 2.94 -15.07
CA TRP A 214 -1.59 1.73 -14.37
C TRP A 214 -0.33 0.94 -14.04
N SER A 215 -0.28 0.33 -12.87
CA SER A 215 0.83 -0.54 -12.46
C SER A 215 0.26 -1.82 -11.87
N MET A 216 0.88 -2.94 -12.23
CA MET A 216 0.68 -4.23 -11.62
C MET A 216 2.05 -4.75 -11.19
N GLN A 217 2.13 -5.19 -9.94
CA GLN A 217 3.37 -5.57 -9.30
C GLN A 217 3.18 -6.88 -8.54
N LEU A 218 4.22 -7.69 -8.52
CA LEU A 218 4.38 -8.87 -7.70
C LEU A 218 5.61 -8.65 -6.82
N ASN A 219 5.48 -8.91 -5.53
CA ASN A 219 6.58 -8.97 -4.58
C ASN A 219 6.67 -10.38 -4.02
N TYR A 220 7.88 -10.89 -3.91
CA TYR A 220 8.19 -12.17 -3.29
C TYR A 220 9.14 -11.95 -2.12
N GLY A 221 8.72 -12.33 -0.91
CA GLY A 221 9.56 -12.31 0.29
C GLY A 221 10.46 -13.54 0.33
N ILE A 222 11.78 -13.36 0.43
CA ILE A 222 12.75 -14.45 0.35
C ILE A 222 12.70 -15.31 1.61
N LYS A 223 12.56 -14.70 2.80
CA LYS A 223 12.53 -15.46 4.06
C LYS A 223 11.14 -15.95 4.40
N THR A 224 10.10 -15.16 4.17
CA THR A 224 8.73 -15.63 4.37
C THR A 224 8.29 -16.63 3.31
N GLN A 225 8.95 -16.60 2.15
CA GLN A 225 8.56 -17.36 0.96
C GLN A 225 7.15 -17.01 0.48
N THR A 226 6.72 -15.77 0.74
CA THR A 226 5.36 -15.31 0.49
C THR A 226 5.25 -14.42 -0.74
N PHE A 227 4.19 -14.62 -1.54
CA PHE A 227 3.82 -13.69 -2.60
C PHE A 227 2.86 -12.60 -2.11
N SER A 228 3.05 -11.38 -2.60
CA SER A 228 2.05 -10.31 -2.55
C SER A 228 1.95 -9.64 -3.90
N SER A 229 0.74 -9.29 -4.30
CA SER A 229 0.50 -8.57 -5.56
C SER A 229 -0.10 -7.20 -5.28
N LYS A 230 0.24 -6.22 -6.10
CA LYS A 230 -0.32 -4.87 -6.02
C LYS A 230 -0.78 -4.43 -7.39
N VAL A 231 -2.07 -4.08 -7.49
CA VAL A 231 -2.63 -3.44 -8.68
C VAL A 231 -2.95 -2.00 -8.31
N SER A 232 -2.46 -1.04 -9.07
CA SER A 232 -2.57 0.37 -8.72
C SER A 232 -2.79 1.25 -9.93
N TRP A 233 -3.65 2.24 -9.75
CA TRP A 233 -3.83 3.36 -10.64
C TRP A 233 -3.15 4.58 -10.03
N TYR A 234 -2.22 5.16 -10.78
CA TYR A 234 -1.54 6.39 -10.43
C TYR A 234 -2.19 7.54 -11.19
N GLY A 235 -2.69 8.51 -10.42
CA GLY A 235 -3.07 9.82 -10.87
C GLY A 235 -1.93 10.83 -10.72
N LYS A 236 -2.29 12.12 -10.78
CA LYS A 236 -1.31 13.22 -10.66
C LYS A 236 -0.73 13.35 -9.24
N TYR A 237 -1.58 13.13 -8.23
CA TYR A 237 -1.26 13.33 -6.82
C TYR A 237 -1.64 12.13 -5.94
N PHE A 238 -2.39 11.18 -6.50
CA PHE A 238 -2.94 10.06 -5.74
C PHE A 238 -2.69 8.75 -6.45
N GLU A 239 -2.35 7.74 -5.68
CA GLU A 239 -2.32 6.35 -6.08
C GLU A 239 -3.50 5.66 -5.38
N LEU A 240 -4.31 4.96 -6.17
CA LEU A 240 -5.37 4.08 -5.68
C LEU A 240 -5.01 2.67 -6.09
N GLY A 241 -4.98 1.73 -5.14
CA GLY A 241 -4.59 0.37 -5.43
C GLY A 241 -5.30 -0.67 -4.59
N LEU A 242 -5.04 -1.91 -4.93
CA LEU A 242 -5.45 -3.10 -4.22
C LEU A 242 -4.20 -3.95 -4.02
N ASN A 243 -3.85 -4.17 -2.76
CA ASN A 243 -2.88 -5.21 -2.39
C ASN A 243 -3.64 -6.53 -2.22
N ILE A 244 -3.10 -7.59 -2.79
CA ILE A 244 -3.69 -8.91 -2.87
C ILE A 244 -2.69 -9.89 -2.30
N PHE A 245 -3.10 -10.59 -1.23
CA PHE A 245 -2.30 -11.58 -0.53
C PHE A 245 -2.93 -12.95 -0.79
N PRO A 246 -2.36 -13.76 -1.70
CA PRO A 246 -2.96 -15.02 -2.11
C PRO A 246 -2.72 -16.17 -1.13
N GLU A 247 -1.96 -15.96 -0.05
CA GLU A 247 -1.56 -17.03 0.86
C GLU A 247 -2.57 -17.25 1.98
N GLY A 248 -3.18 -18.44 2.01
CA GLY A 248 -4.21 -18.81 2.97
C GLY A 248 -5.61 -18.38 2.52
N VAL A 249 -6.19 -17.40 3.21
CA VAL A 249 -7.45 -16.75 2.80
C VAL A 249 -7.09 -15.59 1.89
N LEU A 250 -7.74 -15.47 0.74
CA LEU A 250 -7.50 -14.36 -0.18
C LEU A 250 -7.84 -13.04 0.53
N VAL A 251 -6.80 -12.29 0.92
CA VAL A 251 -6.96 -10.98 1.55
C VAL A 251 -6.74 -9.90 0.50
N VAL A 252 -7.64 -8.91 0.47
CA VAL A 252 -7.56 -7.77 -0.45
C VAL A 252 -7.64 -6.47 0.35
N HIS A 253 -6.56 -5.70 0.36
CA HIS A 253 -6.48 -4.42 1.04
C HIS A 253 -6.58 -3.27 0.04
N PRO A 254 -7.56 -2.36 0.19
CA PRO A 254 -7.55 -1.12 -0.56
C PRO A 254 -6.41 -0.24 -0.05
N VAL A 255 -5.66 0.33 -0.98
CA VAL A 255 -4.55 1.24 -0.70
C VAL A 255 -4.84 2.58 -1.32
N TRP A 256 -4.68 3.64 -0.54
CA TRP A 256 -4.74 5.02 -1.02
C TRP A 256 -3.51 5.77 -0.55
N ASN A 257 -2.69 6.23 -1.49
CA ASN A 257 -1.50 7.01 -1.20
C ASN A 257 -1.59 8.40 -1.85
N PHE A 258 -1.01 9.39 -1.19
CA PHE A 258 -0.71 10.69 -1.76
C PHE A 258 0.75 10.71 -2.21
N HIS A 259 1.03 11.26 -3.38
CA HIS A 259 2.39 11.35 -3.92
C HIS A 259 2.63 12.66 -4.67
N LEU A 260 3.89 13.09 -4.64
CA LEU A 260 4.39 14.24 -5.39
C LEU A 260 5.64 13.82 -6.14
N ASN A 261 5.62 13.97 -7.47
CA ASN A 261 6.74 13.61 -8.35
C ASN A 261 7.24 14.85 -9.09
N PHE A 262 8.55 15.10 -9.02
CA PHE A 262 9.20 16.28 -9.59
C PHE A 262 9.96 15.92 -10.87
#